data_AF-A0A0M3JMP1-F1
#
_entry.id   AF-A0A0M3JMP1-F1
#
_cell.length_a   1.000
_cell.length_b   1.000
_cell.length_c   1.000
_cell.angle_alpha   90.00
_cell.angle_beta   90.00
_cell.angle_gamma   90.00
#
_symmetry.space_group_name_H-M   'P 1'
#
loop_
_entity.id
_entity.type
_entity.pdbx_description
1 polymer ?
#
loop_
_entity_poly.entity_id
_entity_poly.type
_entity_poly.pdbx_seq_one_letter_code
_entity_poly.pdbx_strand_id
1 'polypeptide(L)' 'MHERFAFVAFSIYPYVRRLPLPEKWRGCRDEELSKISSIPDCIFVHMSGFIGGNKRREGAIQMAKRSLELAGKYKPET' A
#
# COMPACT_ATOMS: atom_id res chain seq x y z
N MET A 1 -40.33 1.54 21.16
CA MET A 1 -38.97 2.11 21.10
C MET A 1 -38.02 0.93 20.88
N HIS A 2 -37.53 0.71 19.66
CA HIS A 2 -36.62 -0.39 19.37
C HIS A 2 -35.21 0.19 19.29
N GLU A 3 -34.46 0.09 20.38
CA GLU A 3 -33.07 0.52 20.40
C GLU A 3 -32.22 -0.55 19.71
N ARG A 4 -31.67 -0.19 18.54
CA ARG A 4 -30.73 -1.03 17.82
C ARG A 4 -29.37 -0.89 18.50
N PHE A 5 -28.96 -1.91 19.23
CA PHE A 5 -27.60 -2.01 19.74
C PHE A 5 -26.68 -2.51 18.62
N ALA A 6 -25.79 -1.65 18.12
CA ALA A 6 -24.68 -2.05 17.26
C ALA A 6 -23.43 -2.23 18.13
N PHE A 7 -22.94 -3.46 18.27
CA PHE A 7 -21.66 -3.75 18.91
C PHE A 7 -20.53 -3.48 17.92
N VAL A 8 -19.80 -2.38 18.12
CA VAL A 8 -18.51 -2.15 17.44
C VAL A 8 -17.42 -2.59 18.40
N ALA A 9 -16.62 -3.59 18.00
CA ALA A 9 -15.45 -4.00 18.78
C ALA A 9 -14.46 -2.82 18.85
N PHE A 10 -14.36 -2.21 20.02
CA PHE A 10 -13.41 -1.12 20.29
C PHE A 10 -12.04 -1.74 20.59
N SER A 11 -11.12 -1.67 19.64
CA SER A 11 -9.71 -1.98 19.91
C SER A 11 -9.01 -0.72 20.42
N ILE A 12 -8.51 -0.78 21.66
CA ILE A 12 -7.69 0.28 22.27
C ILE A 12 -6.32 0.47 21.61
N TYR A 13 -5.96 -0.42 20.68
CA TYR A 13 -4.71 -0.30 19.94
C TYR A 13 -4.89 0.62 18.73
N PRO A 14 -4.11 1.71 18.62
CA PRO A 14 -4.12 2.53 17.44
C PRO A 14 -3.79 1.64 16.23
N TYR A 15 -4.53 1.81 15.13
CA TYR A 15 -4.22 1.12 13.89
C TYR A 15 -2.83 1.54 13.43
N VAL A 16 -1.83 0.68 13.66
CA VAL A 16 -0.45 0.96 13.28
C VAL A 16 -0.32 0.72 11.78
N ARG A 17 -0.09 1.81 11.03
CA ARG A 17 0.28 1.72 9.61
C ARG A 17 1.55 0.88 9.50
N ARG A 18 1.45 -0.31 8.90
CA ARG A 18 2.54 -1.31 8.88
C ARG A 18 3.78 -0.82 8.11
N LEU A 19 3.57 -0.16 6.97
CA LEU A 19 4.59 0.54 6.21
C LEU A 19 3.92 1.44 5.14
N PRO A 20 4.24 2.74 5.07
CA PRO A 20 3.80 3.57 3.95
C PRO A 20 4.56 3.22 2.67
N LEU A 21 3.92 3.38 1.53
CA LEU A 21 4.55 3.24 0.22
C LEU A 21 5.69 4.26 0.03
N PRO A 22 6.68 3.95 -0.84
CA PRO A 22 7.84 4.78 -1.11
C PRO A 22 7.47 6.21 -1.49
N GLU A 23 8.21 7.19 -0.99
CA GLU A 23 7.99 8.62 -1.29
C GLU A 23 8.00 8.93 -2.77
N LYS A 24 8.89 8.28 -3.51
CA LYS A 24 9.02 8.43 -4.97
C LYS A 24 7.77 8.01 -5.75
N TRP A 25 6.87 7.25 -5.14
CA TRP A 25 5.63 6.79 -5.78
C TRP A 25 4.44 7.66 -5.39
N ARG A 26 4.53 8.40 -4.28
CA ARG A 26 3.42 9.16 -3.72
C ARG A 26 2.98 10.24 -4.71
N GLY A 27 1.73 10.17 -5.17
CA GLY A 27 1.18 11.11 -6.15
C GLY A 27 1.34 10.69 -7.61
N CYS A 28 2.23 9.72 -7.91
CA CYS A 28 2.41 9.20 -9.26
C CYS A 28 1.24 8.30 -9.67
N ARG A 29 0.89 8.34 -10.95
CA ARG A 29 -0.22 7.57 -11.55
C ARG A 29 0.19 6.93 -12.86
N ASP A 30 -0.54 5.89 -13.25
CA ASP A 30 -0.48 5.22 -14.55
C ASP A 30 0.97 4.91 -15.01
N GLU A 31 1.36 5.42 -16.17
CA GLU A 31 2.67 5.16 -16.78
C GLU A 31 3.84 5.72 -15.99
N GLU A 32 3.66 6.87 -15.33
CA GLU A 32 4.72 7.51 -14.55
C GLU A 32 5.10 6.61 -13.37
N LEU A 33 4.09 6.13 -12.65
CA LEU A 33 4.27 5.18 -11.56
C LEU A 33 4.87 3.88 -12.07
N SER A 34 4.43 3.39 -13.23
CA SER A 34 4.94 2.16 -13.83
C SER A 34 6.43 2.28 -14.20
N LYS A 35 6.86 3.43 -14.71
CA LYS A 35 8.27 3.73 -15.02
C LYS A 35 9.13 3.84 -13.75
N ILE A 36 8.68 4.60 -12.75
CA ILE A 36 9.44 4.84 -11.51
C ILE A 36 9.56 3.55 -10.68
N SER A 37 8.50 2.76 -10.61
CA SER A 37 8.49 1.49 -9.87
C SER A 37 9.13 0.34 -10.65
N SER A 38 9.30 0.50 -11.98
CA SER A 38 9.66 -0.59 -12.91
C SER A 38 8.68 -1.76 -12.85
N ILE A 39 7.42 -1.49 -12.52
CA ILE A 39 6.33 -2.47 -12.44
C ILE A 39 5.25 -2.04 -13.45
N PRO A 40 4.86 -2.90 -14.40
CA PRO A 40 3.82 -2.55 -15.35
C PRO A 40 2.44 -2.46 -14.68
N ASP A 41 1.51 -1.77 -15.35
CA ASP A 41 0.10 -1.69 -14.98
C ASP A 41 -0.18 -1.07 -13.60
N CYS A 42 0.74 -0.26 -13.07
CA CYS A 42 0.48 0.53 -11.88
C CYS A 42 -0.60 1.58 -12.16
N ILE A 43 -1.61 1.69 -11.30
CA ILE A 43 -2.75 2.59 -11.49
C ILE A 43 -2.50 3.91 -10.76
N PHE A 44 -2.24 3.84 -9.45
CA PHE A 44 -1.99 5.03 -8.65
C PHE A 44 -1.35 4.68 -7.32
N VAL A 45 -0.70 5.68 -6.71
CA VAL A 45 -0.34 5.68 -5.29
C VAL A 45 -0.80 6.99 -4.67
N HIS A 46 -1.50 6.90 -3.54
CA HIS A 46 -1.99 8.07 -2.81
C HIS A 46 -0.83 8.90 -2.26
N MET A 47 -0.99 10.22 -2.18
CA MET A 47 0.03 11.16 -1.69
C MET A 47 0.54 10.84 -0.28
N SER A 48 -0.32 10.27 0.58
CA SER A 48 0.09 9.83 1.92
C SER A 48 0.90 8.52 1.93
N GLY A 49 1.01 7.83 0.79
CA GLY A 49 1.59 6.49 0.68
C GLY A 49 0.77 5.40 1.38
N PHE A 50 -0.48 5.70 1.78
CA PHE A 50 -1.33 4.74 2.50
C PHE A 50 -1.89 3.64 1.58
N ILE A 51 -2.25 3.99 0.35
CA ILE A 51 -2.88 3.07 -0.60
C ILE A 51 -2.22 3.21 -1.98
N GLY A 52 -2.10 2.09 -2.67
CA GLY A 52 -1.67 2.02 -4.06
C GLY A 52 -2.38 0.87 -4.76
N GLY A 53 -2.61 1.02 -6.05
CA GLY A 53 -3.32 0.05 -6.89
C GLY A 53 -2.52 -0.34 -8.13
N ASN A 54 -2.64 -1.59 -8.53
CA ASN A 54 -2.13 -2.12 -9.79
C ASN A 54 -3.28 -2.91 -10.46
N LYS A 55 -3.34 -2.96 -11.80
CA LYS A 55 -4.38 -3.72 -12.51
C LYS A 55 -4.25 -5.22 -12.29
N ARG A 56 -3.03 -5.71 -12.06
CA ARG A 56 -2.74 -7.14 -11.88
C ARG A 56 -2.35 -7.47 -10.46
N ARG A 57 -2.74 -8.68 -10.03
CA ARG A 57 -2.39 -9.21 -8.71
C ARG A 57 -0.88 -9.38 -8.55
N GLU A 58 -0.16 -9.90 -9.56
CA GLU A 58 1.30 -10.01 -9.46
C GLU A 58 1.97 -8.64 -9.34
N GLY A 59 1.49 -7.64 -10.09
CA GLY A 59 2.00 -6.27 -10.01
C GLY A 59 1.82 -5.65 -8.63
N ALA A 60 0.66 -5.85 -8.01
CA ALA A 60 0.42 -5.41 -6.63
C ALA A 60 1.36 -6.08 -5.61
N ILE A 61 1.65 -7.38 -5.79
CA ILE A 61 2.61 -8.11 -4.94
C ILE A 61 4.03 -7.57 -5.14
N GLN A 62 4.44 -7.31 -6.38
CA GLN A 62 5.75 -6.69 -6.69
C GLN A 62 5.86 -5.29 -6.06
N MET A 63 4.80 -4.49 -6.11
CA MET A 63 4.76 -3.18 -5.46
C MET A 63 4.96 -3.29 -3.95
N ALA A 64 4.30 -4.26 -3.32
CA ALA A 64 4.48 -4.53 -1.89
C ALA A 64 5.91 -4.97 -1.55
N LYS A 65 6.48 -5.92 -2.30
CA LYS A 65 7.86 -6.39 -2.13
C LYS A 65 8.86 -5.24 -2.27
N ARG A 66 8.74 -4.47 -3.35
CA ARG A 66 9.63 -3.34 -3.63
C ARG A 66 9.50 -2.23 -2.59
N SER A 67 8.31 -2.04 -2.04
CA SER A 67 8.09 -1.12 -0.90
C SER A 67 8.80 -1.60 0.36
N LEU A 68 8.78 -2.90 0.65
CA LEU A 68 9.49 -3.50 1.78
C LEU A 68 11.03 -3.43 1.60
N GLU A 69 11.52 -3.65 0.37
CA GLU A 69 12.95 -3.48 0.01
C GLU A 69 13.42 -2.05 0.24
N LEU A 70 12.68 -1.07 -0.29
CA LEU A 70 13.00 0.35 -0.13
C LEU A 70 12.94 0.81 1.33
N ALA A 71 12.11 0.16 2.16
CA ALA A 71 12.07 0.38 3.59
C ALA A 71 13.16 -0.36 4.38
N GLY A 72 14.02 -1.16 3.71
CA GLY A 72 15.05 -1.97 4.35
C GLY A 72 14.51 -3.10 5.24
N LYS A 73 13.21 -3.44 5.11
CA LYS A 73 12.54 -4.48 5.89
C LYS A 73 12.39 -5.81 5.14
N TYR A 74 12.78 -5.85 3.86
CA TYR A 74 12.85 -7.07 3.07
C TYR A 74 14.31 -7.50 2.91
N LYS A 75 14.63 -8.67 3.47
CA LYS A 75 15.82 -9.43 3.08
C LYS A 75 15.33 -10.54 2.16
N PRO A 76 15.68 -10.55 0.86
CA PRO A 76 15.49 -11.76 0.08
C PRO A 76 16.30 -12.86 0.75
N GLU A 77 15.63 -13.95 1.09
CA GLU A 77 16.26 -15.16 1.61
C GLU A 77 17.28 -15.61 0.54
N THR A 78 18.57 -15.58 0.88
CA THR A 78 19.67 -16.10 0.05
C THR A 78 19.57 -17.60 -0.10
#